data_AF-E6LKT9-F1
#
_entry.id   AF-E6LKT9-F1
#
_cell.length_a   1.000
_cell.length_b   1.000
_cell.length_c   1.000
_cell.angle_alpha   90.00
_cell.angle_beta   90.00
_cell.angle_gamma   90.00
#
_symmetry.space_group_name_H-M   'P 1'
#
loop_
_entity.id
_entity.type
_entity.pdbx_description
1 polymer ?
#
loop_
_entity_poly.entity_id
_entity_poly.type
_entity_poly.pdbx_seq_one_letter_code
_entity_poly.pdbx_strand_id
1 'polypeptide(L)' 'MKELYDIFKEDIDQEVLEKSKSKWIKEGRKEGVINTLLMLVKDGIISVEDAAKRANLSVSTFQKYLNEKM' A
#
# COMPACT_ATOMS: atom_id res chain seq x y z
N MET A 1 -2.11 -26.63 10.29
CA MET A 1 -1.72 -25.78 9.14
C MET A 1 -0.27 -25.25 9.29
N LYS A 2 0.73 -26.12 9.42
CA LYS A 2 2.15 -25.76 9.26
C LYS A 2 2.76 -26.37 8.00
N GLU A 3 2.28 -27.55 7.63
CA GLU A 3 2.82 -28.39 6.55
C GLU A 3 2.84 -27.73 5.16
N LEU A 4 1.82 -26.96 4.79
CA LEU A 4 1.77 -26.30 3.48
C LEU A 4 2.85 -25.21 3.31
N TYR A 5 3.17 -24.48 4.38
CA TYR A 5 4.16 -23.40 4.32
C TYR A 5 5.59 -23.96 4.32
N ASP A 6 5.80 -25.07 5.03
CA ASP A 6 7.09 -25.73 5.12
C ASP A 6 7.44 -26.46 3.81
N ILE A 7 6.47 -27.14 3.17
CA ILE A 7 6.65 -27.79 1.85
C ILE A 7 6.99 -26.76 0.76
N PHE A 8 6.27 -25.64 0.69
CA PHE A 8 6.54 -24.59 -0.30
C PHE A 8 7.87 -23.86 -0.06
N LYS A 9 8.35 -23.82 1.18
CA LYS A 9 9.58 -23.09 1.55
C LYS A 9 10.85 -23.88 1.23
N GLU A 10 10.77 -25.20 1.16
CA GLU A 10 11.89 -26.05 0.71
C GLU A 10 12.15 -25.93 -0.79
N ASP A 11 11.12 -25.73 -1.61
CA ASP A 11 11.24 -25.57 -3.07
C ASP A 11 11.41 -24.10 -3.54
N ILE A 12 11.02 -23.12 -2.72
CA ILE A 12 11.18 -21.69 -3.03
C ILE A 12 12.57 -21.21 -2.63
N ASP A 13 13.30 -20.70 -3.61
CA ASP A 13 14.54 -19.97 -3.42
C ASP A 13 14.36 -18.87 -2.36
N GLN A 14 15.18 -18.91 -1.31
CA GLN A 14 15.13 -17.94 -0.21
C GLN A 14 15.28 -16.50 -0.71
N GLU A 15 16.04 -16.28 -1.79
CA GLU A 15 16.17 -14.97 -2.42
C GLU A 15 14.83 -14.47 -2.99
N VAL A 16 14.05 -15.37 -3.60
CA VAL A 16 12.71 -15.06 -4.11
C VAL A 16 11.75 -14.75 -2.96
N LEU A 17 11.84 -15.47 -1.85
CA LEU A 17 11.02 -15.22 -0.66
C LEU A 17 11.32 -13.86 -0.03
N GLU A 18 12.60 -13.51 0.12
CA GLU A 18 13.02 -12.22 0.67
C GLU A 18 12.61 -11.05 -0.23
N LYS A 19 12.84 -11.15 -1.55
CA LYS A 19 12.40 -10.14 -2.53
C LYS A 19 10.89 -9.93 -2.47
N SER A 20 10.13 -11.03 -2.39
CA SER A 20 8.68 -10.99 -2.28
C SER A 20 8.25 -10.28 -1.00
N LYS A 21 8.77 -10.68 0.17
CA LYS A 21 8.45 -10.04 1.45
C LYS A 21 8.73 -8.55 1.44
N SER A 22 9.90 -8.14 0.93
CA SER A 22 10.28 -6.73 0.81
C SER A 22 9.28 -5.94 -0.06
N LYS A 23 8.87 -6.50 -1.20
CA LYS A 23 7.86 -5.91 -2.09
C LYS A 23 6.51 -5.74 -1.37
N TRP A 24 6.02 -6.76 -0.68
CA TRP A 24 4.76 -6.71 0.06
C TRP A 24 4.78 -5.67 1.19
N ILE A 25 5.89 -5.60 1.94
CA ILE A 25 6.06 -4.58 3.00
C ILE A 25 6.05 -3.17 2.41
N LYS A 26 6.75 -2.97 1.28
CA LYS A 26 6.80 -1.67 0.61
C LYS A 26 5.42 -1.24 0.10
N GLU A 27 4.68 -2.16 -0.54
CA GLU A 27 3.35 -1.86 -1.05
C GLU A 27 2.36 -1.61 0.10
N GLY A 28 2.38 -2.44 1.15
CA GLY A 28 1.54 -2.25 2.33
C GLY A 28 1.79 -0.91 3.03
N ARG A 29 3.05 -0.46 3.10
CA ARG A 29 3.40 0.86 3.65
C ARG A 29 2.84 1.99 2.79
N LYS A 30 2.93 1.87 1.47
CA LYS A 30 2.40 2.85 0.52
C LYS A 30 0.88 2.96 0.64
N GLU A 31 0.18 1.83 0.68
CA GLU A 31 -1.27 1.77 0.90
C GLU A 31 -1.67 2.38 2.24
N GLY A 32 -0.93 2.09 3.32
CA GLY A 32 -1.18 2.69 4.64
C GLY A 32 -1.06 4.22 4.64
N VAL A 33 -0.06 4.76 3.95
CA VAL A 33 0.10 6.21 3.78
C VAL A 33 -1.07 6.80 3.00
N ILE A 34 -1.46 6.19 1.88
CA ILE A 34 -2.58 6.66 1.06
C ILE A 34 -3.87 6.66 1.90
N ASN A 35 -4.18 5.57 2.61
CA ASN A 35 -5.37 5.49 3.46
C ASN A 35 -5.41 6.55 4.55
N THR A 36 -4.27 6.83 5.18
CA THR A 36 -4.17 7.91 6.19
C THR A 36 -4.49 9.27 5.56
N LEU A 37 -3.92 9.54 4.39
CA LEU A 37 -4.16 10.80 3.66
C LEU A 37 -5.62 10.91 3.20
N LEU A 38 -6.26 9.82 2.77
CA LEU A 38 -7.68 9.81 2.43
C LEU A 38 -8.55 10.22 3.62
N MET A 39 -8.28 9.71 4.82
CA MET A 39 -9.01 10.09 6.04
C MET A 39 -8.81 11.57 6.37
N LEU A 40 -7.58 12.08 6.31
CA LEU A 40 -7.30 13.49 6.60
C LEU A 40 -8.01 14.45 5.62
N VAL A 41 -8.13 14.05 4.35
CA VAL A 41 -8.92 14.81 3.36
C VAL A 41 -10.41 14.74 3.68
N LYS A 42 -10.94 13.57 4.03
CA LYS A 42 -12.34 13.39 4.43
C LYS A 42 -12.70 14.24 5.66
N ASP A 43 -11.77 14.33 6.62
CA ASP A 43 -11.93 15.15 7.82
C ASP A 43 -11.72 16.66 7.57
N GLY A 44 -11.36 17.05 6.34
CA GLY A 44 -11.10 18.44 5.96
C GLY A 44 -9.82 19.04 6.56
N ILE A 45 -8.92 18.19 7.09
CA ILE A 45 -7.67 18.62 7.75
C ILE A 45 -6.64 19.07 6.72
N ILE A 46 -6.60 18.42 5.55
CA ILE A 46 -5.73 18.77 4.42
C ILE A 46 -6.51 18.79 3.10
N SER A 47 -6.01 19.53 2.13
CA SER A 47 -6.58 19.54 0.77
C SER A 47 -6.24 18.26 0.00
N VAL A 48 -7.02 17.99 -1.06
CA VAL A 48 -6.75 16.89 -2.00
C VAL A 48 -5.39 17.07 -2.65
N GLU A 49 -5.02 18.31 -3.00
CA GLU A 49 -3.75 18.64 -3.63
C GLU A 49 -2.55 18.32 -2.73
N ASP A 50 -2.64 18.67 -1.44
CA ASP A 50 -1.58 18.40 -0.47
C ASP A 50 -1.45 16.90 -0.19
N ALA A 51 -2.58 16.20 -0.11
CA ALA A 51 -2.60 14.76 0.06
C ALA A 51 -1.99 14.03 -1.16
N ALA A 52 -2.34 14.43 -2.38
CA ALA A 52 -1.78 13.85 -3.61
C ALA A 52 -0.26 14.04 -3.68
N LYS A 53 0.25 15.24 -3.35
CA LYS A 53 1.70 15.50 -3.28
C LYS A 53 2.40 14.61 -2.26
N ARG A 54 1.82 14.47 -1.05
CA ARG A 54 2.37 13.60 0.02
C ARG A 54 2.36 12.12 -0.34
N ALA A 55 1.38 11.68 -1.13
CA ALA A 55 1.31 10.33 -1.68
C ALA A 55 2.23 10.11 -2.89
N ASN A 56 2.88 11.17 -3.39
CA ASN A 56 3.61 11.18 -4.67
C ASN A 56 2.74 10.70 -5.85
N LEU A 57 1.51 11.21 -5.92
CA LEU A 57 0.53 10.93 -6.96
C LEU A 57 0.06 12.22 -7.62
N SER A 58 -0.51 12.11 -8.83
CA SER A 58 -1.28 13.22 -9.38
C SER A 58 -2.57 13.41 -8.59
N VAL A 59 -3.07 14.64 -8.56
CA VAL A 59 -4.38 14.97 -7.97
C VAL A 59 -5.48 14.08 -8.56
N SER A 60 -5.49 13.91 -9.89
CA SER A 60 -6.45 13.05 -10.57
C SER A 60 -6.39 11.58 -10.13
N THR A 61 -5.19 11.06 -9.86
CA THR A 61 -5.03 9.68 -9.38
C THR A 61 -5.51 9.57 -7.94
N PHE A 62 -5.14 10.51 -7.08
CA PHE A 62 -5.58 10.53 -5.69
C PHE A 62 -7.11 10.68 -5.57
N GLN A 63 -7.73 11.48 -6.44
CA GLN A 63 -9.18 11.64 -6.50
C GLN A 63 -9.90 10.33 -6.85
N LYS A 64 -9.31 9.48 -7.71
CA LYS A 64 -9.85 8.14 -7.97
C LYS A 64 -9.86 7.28 -6.70
N TYR A 65 -8.77 7.29 -5.93
CA TYR A 65 -8.74 6.59 -4.64
C TYR A 65 -9.81 7.10 -3.66
N LEU A 66 -10.04 8.40 -3.59
CA LEU A 66 -11.14 8.96 -2.79
C LEU A 66 -12.50 8.42 -3.25
N ASN A 67 -12.74 8.39 -4.57
CA ASN A 67 -14.02 7.96 -5.13
C ASN A 67 -14.24 6.44 -5.06
N GLU A 68 -13.19 5.62 -5.16
CA GLU A 68 -13.25 4.15 -5.09
C GLU A 68 -13.33 3.61 -3.65
N LYS A 69 -12.93 4.41 -2.66
CA LYS A 69 -12.94 4.08 -1.22
C LYS A 69 -13.99 4.90 -0.44
N MET A 70 -14.95 5.48 -1.16
CA MET A 70 -16.21 6.01 -0.64
C MET A 70 -17.35 5.10 -1.08
#